data_AF-A0A2P4SQJ0-F1
#
_entry.id   AF-A0A2P4SQJ0-F1
#
_cell.length_a   1.000
_cell.length_b   1.000
_cell.length_c   1.000
_cell.angle_alpha   90.00
_cell.angle_beta   90.00
_cell.angle_gamma   90.00
#
_symmetry.space_group_name_H-M   'P 1'
#
loop_
_entity.id
_entity.type
_entity.pdbx_description
1 polymer ?
#
loop_
_entity_poly.entity_id
_entity_poly.type
_entity_poly.pdbx_seq_one_letter_code
_entity_poly.pdbx_strand_id
1 'polypeptide(L)'
;MKVKLQNLPHFSFIGCEVEILGVRPSYCREYFSVPSDQNFADAISDALEALRNGSAEMAAVYYERIDVEGHHYGPWSEQRKSALKEVDKAMSNMITQIKNKGLQHDVNVLLFSDHGMTDISWTDKVIELKNYINMSDTIQMKDRGPVVSLWPVPEKHTEIYQKLKAVEHMNVYNIQDIPERFFYKKGKFVSPLTLVAEEGWFIVESRDKLPFWENGTGKREAWQNGWHGYDNELMEMRGIFLAYGPDFRSNYRAPPIRSVDVYNVMCSLAGVQPQPNNGSWSRVECMLKNTAVRVPLCTQSSCVLALTLLLLFWLL
;
A
#
# COMPACT_ATOMS: atom_id res chain seq x y z
N MET A 1 -27.17 5.90 6.92
CA MET A 1 -27.33 5.81 5.46
C MET A 1 -26.39 4.70 4.96
N LYS A 2 -26.92 3.55 4.58
CA LYS A 2 -26.11 2.45 4.00
C LYS A 2 -25.75 2.83 2.57
N VAL A 3 -24.48 3.08 2.30
CA VAL A 3 -23.99 3.20 0.93
C VAL A 3 -24.08 1.81 0.29
N LYS A 4 -24.92 1.68 -0.75
CA LYS A 4 -25.10 0.47 -1.55
C LYS A 4 -24.01 0.45 -2.63
N LEU A 5 -22.80 0.01 -2.29
CA LEU A 5 -22.05 -0.78 -3.27
C LEU A 5 -22.54 -2.19 -3.05
N GLN A 6 -23.39 -2.68 -3.95
CA GLN A 6 -23.84 -4.05 -3.91
C GLN A 6 -22.94 -4.84 -4.83
N ASN A 7 -22.32 -5.86 -4.24
CA ASN A 7 -21.49 -6.84 -4.92
C ASN A 7 -20.12 -6.34 -5.42
N LEU A 8 -19.09 -6.77 -4.68
CA LEU A 8 -17.68 -6.45 -4.90
C LEU A 8 -16.88 -7.77 -4.88
N PRO A 9 -16.65 -8.43 -6.03
CA PRO A 9 -15.76 -9.56 -6.08
C PRO A 9 -14.31 -9.11 -5.83
N HIS A 10 -13.69 -9.73 -4.84
CA HIS A 10 -12.26 -9.61 -4.58
C HIS A 10 -11.57 -10.90 -5.00
N PHE A 11 -10.60 -10.79 -5.88
CA PHE A 11 -9.76 -11.90 -6.31
C PHE A 11 -8.41 -11.76 -5.62
N SER A 12 -8.25 -12.49 -4.51
CA SER A 12 -7.02 -12.53 -3.72
C SER A 12 -6.61 -11.19 -3.09
N PHE A 13 -7.54 -10.23 -2.97
CA PHE A 13 -7.28 -8.92 -2.37
C PHE A 13 -7.26 -9.01 -0.83
N ILE A 14 -6.25 -8.38 -0.22
CA ILE A 14 -6.03 -8.41 1.23
C ILE A 14 -7.28 -7.93 1.98
N GLY A 15 -7.69 -8.70 2.98
CA GLY A 15 -8.84 -8.39 3.82
C GLY A 15 -10.20 -8.86 3.27
N CYS A 16 -10.27 -9.44 2.06
CA CYS A 16 -11.55 -9.97 1.55
C CYS A 16 -12.11 -11.14 2.37
N GLU A 17 -11.22 -11.86 3.05
CA GLU A 17 -11.51 -13.05 3.86
C GLU A 17 -11.96 -12.72 5.28
N VAL A 18 -11.80 -11.46 5.69
CA VAL A 18 -12.07 -10.99 7.04
C VAL A 18 -13.37 -10.21 7.05
N GLU A 19 -14.22 -10.47 8.03
CA GLU A 19 -15.39 -9.65 8.28
C GLU A 19 -14.98 -8.35 8.97
N ILE A 20 -15.17 -7.23 8.28
CA ILE A 20 -14.83 -5.91 8.80
C ILE A 20 -16.14 -5.17 9.08
N LEU A 21 -16.36 -4.81 10.35
CA LEU A 21 -17.58 -4.12 10.80
C LEU A 21 -18.88 -4.86 10.43
N GLY A 22 -18.86 -6.19 10.45
CA GLY A 22 -20.04 -7.01 10.13
C GLY A 22 -20.32 -7.18 8.64
N VAL A 23 -19.39 -6.80 7.77
CA VAL A 23 -19.55 -6.86 6.31
C VAL A 23 -18.42 -7.66 5.68
N ARG A 24 -18.77 -8.47 4.67
CA ARG A 24 -17.85 -9.14 3.76
C ARG A 24 -18.15 -8.74 2.32
N PRO A 25 -17.17 -8.83 1.40
CA PRO A 25 -17.43 -8.71 -0.03
C PRO A 25 -18.42 -9.80 -0.49
N SER A 26 -19.15 -9.55 -1.58
CA SER A 26 -20.13 -10.52 -2.11
C SER A 26 -19.49 -11.79 -2.65
N TYR A 27 -18.22 -11.69 -3.06
CA TYR A 27 -17.39 -12.80 -3.46
C TYR A 27 -15.94 -12.49 -3.05
N CYS A 28 -15.26 -13.49 -2.52
CA CYS A 28 -13.83 -13.42 -2.22
C CYS A 28 -13.23 -14.74 -2.71
N ARG A 29 -12.31 -14.66 -3.67
CA ARG A 29 -11.39 -15.77 -3.97
C ARG A 29 -10.28 -15.69 -2.93
N GLU A 30 -10.30 -16.66 -2.02
CA GLU A 30 -9.33 -16.77 -0.95
C GLU A 30 -7.90 -16.90 -1.49
N TYR A 31 -6.95 -16.30 -0.78
CA TYR A 31 -5.53 -16.37 -1.06
C TYR A 31 -4.95 -17.58 -0.32
N PHE A 32 -4.83 -18.71 -1.02
CA PHE A 32 -4.20 -19.92 -0.48
C PHE A 32 -2.77 -20.14 -0.95
N SER A 33 -2.43 -19.61 -2.13
CA SER A 33 -1.11 -19.72 -2.75
C SER A 33 -0.91 -18.57 -3.72
N VAL A 34 0.35 -18.24 -4.00
CA VAL A 34 0.73 -17.25 -5.03
C VAL A 34 -0.01 -17.56 -6.35
N PRO A 35 -0.90 -16.67 -6.83
CA PRO A 35 -1.66 -16.90 -8.05
C PRO A 35 -0.74 -17.04 -9.26
N SER A 36 -1.02 -18.02 -10.11
CA SER A 36 -0.33 -18.15 -11.41
C SER A 36 -0.74 -17.03 -12.37
N ASP A 37 0.05 -16.83 -13.43
CA ASP A 37 -0.28 -15.88 -14.50
C ASP A 37 -1.65 -16.18 -15.13
N GLN A 38 -2.01 -17.47 -15.24
CA GLN A 38 -3.31 -17.89 -15.72
C GLN A 38 -4.41 -17.50 -14.73
N ASN A 39 -4.22 -17.72 -13.43
CA ASN A 39 -5.21 -17.33 -12.43
C ASN A 39 -5.45 -15.82 -12.41
N PHE A 40 -4.39 -15.03 -12.65
CA PHE A 40 -4.50 -13.57 -12.78
C PHE A 40 -5.29 -13.15 -14.02
N ALA A 41 -4.97 -13.74 -15.19
CA ALA A 41 -5.69 -13.49 -16.43
C ALA A 41 -7.18 -13.88 -16.32
N ASP A 42 -7.46 -15.03 -15.69
CA ASP A 42 -8.83 -15.51 -15.43
C ASP A 42 -9.57 -14.56 -14.49
N ALA A 43 -8.94 -14.10 -13.40
CA ALA A 43 -9.55 -13.15 -12.47
C ALA A 43 -9.91 -11.82 -13.14
N ILE A 44 -9.08 -11.33 -14.07
CA ILE A 44 -9.42 -10.15 -14.88
C ILE A 44 -10.63 -10.42 -15.77
N SER A 45 -10.66 -11.58 -16.45
CA SER A 45 -11.80 -11.97 -17.30
C SER A 45 -13.10 -12.10 -16.49
N ASP A 46 -13.04 -12.74 -15.32
CA ASP A 46 -14.15 -12.92 -14.40
C ASP A 46 -14.66 -11.57 -13.89
N ALA A 47 -13.75 -10.65 -13.53
CA ALA A 47 -14.07 -9.30 -13.11
C ALA A 47 -14.81 -8.53 -14.23
N LEU A 48 -14.30 -8.55 -15.46
CA LEU A 48 -14.95 -7.89 -16.59
C LEU A 48 -16.32 -8.49 -16.90
N GLU A 49 -16.49 -9.80 -16.74
CA GLU A 49 -17.78 -10.45 -16.93
C GLU A 49 -18.79 -10.04 -15.85
N ALA A 50 -18.36 -9.99 -14.59
CA ALA A 50 -19.19 -9.56 -13.47
C ALA A 50 -19.65 -8.09 -13.60
N LEU A 51 -18.76 -7.22 -14.09
CA LEU A 51 -19.10 -5.83 -14.41
C LEU A 51 -20.08 -5.77 -15.59
N ARG A 52 -19.84 -6.55 -16.65
CA ARG A 52 -20.69 -6.55 -17.86
C ARG A 52 -22.12 -6.99 -17.59
N ASN A 53 -22.30 -8.04 -16.80
CA ASN A 53 -23.62 -8.60 -16.52
C ASN A 53 -24.33 -7.90 -15.34
N GLY A 54 -23.70 -6.89 -14.74
CA GLY A 54 -24.25 -6.12 -13.62
C GLY A 54 -24.29 -6.88 -12.29
N SER A 55 -23.63 -8.03 -12.19
CA SER A 55 -23.53 -8.76 -10.92
C SER A 55 -22.55 -8.10 -9.94
N ALA A 56 -21.69 -7.19 -10.42
CA ALA A 56 -20.79 -6.37 -9.61
C ALA A 56 -20.72 -4.93 -10.12
N GLU A 57 -20.53 -3.98 -9.21
CA GLU A 57 -20.32 -2.55 -9.53
C GLU A 57 -18.82 -2.16 -9.50
N MET A 58 -17.99 -2.96 -8.83
CA MET A 58 -16.54 -2.81 -8.78
C MET A 58 -15.91 -4.17 -8.48
N ALA A 59 -14.70 -4.40 -8.98
CA ALA A 59 -13.94 -5.63 -8.73
C ALA A 59 -12.49 -5.29 -8.36
N ALA A 60 -11.87 -6.10 -7.52
CA ALA A 60 -10.46 -5.98 -7.16
C ALA A 60 -9.71 -7.26 -7.52
N VAL A 61 -8.59 -7.14 -8.22
CA VAL A 61 -7.73 -8.28 -8.61
C VAL A 61 -6.32 -8.01 -8.12
N TYR A 62 -5.72 -8.99 -7.46
CA TYR A 62 -4.36 -8.93 -6.95
C TYR A 62 -3.40 -9.85 -7.72
N TYR A 63 -2.15 -9.42 -7.87
CA TYR A 63 -1.07 -10.19 -8.48
C TYR A 63 0.23 -9.96 -7.74
N GLU A 64 0.89 -11.05 -7.36
CA GLU A 64 2.02 -11.03 -6.42
C GLU A 64 3.35 -11.39 -7.05
N ARG A 65 3.34 -12.10 -8.19
CA ARG A 65 4.55 -12.76 -8.68
C ARG A 65 5.70 -11.80 -8.97
N ILE A 66 5.42 -10.56 -9.39
CA ILE A 66 6.49 -9.55 -9.57
C ILE A 66 7.25 -9.32 -8.26
N ASP A 67 6.55 -9.28 -7.14
CA ASP A 67 7.13 -9.11 -5.81
C ASP A 67 7.95 -10.35 -5.42
N VAL A 68 7.37 -11.55 -5.53
CA VAL A 68 8.04 -12.83 -5.24
C VAL A 68 9.33 -13.00 -6.04
N GLU A 69 9.31 -12.70 -7.34
CA GLU A 69 10.51 -12.80 -8.19
C GLU A 69 11.52 -11.68 -7.86
N GLY A 70 11.05 -10.50 -7.48
CA GLY A 70 11.88 -9.39 -7.00
C GLY A 70 12.60 -9.74 -5.70
N HIS A 71 11.91 -10.42 -4.80
CA HIS A 71 12.44 -10.98 -3.57
C HIS A 71 13.52 -12.04 -3.85
N HIS A 72 13.18 -13.09 -4.60
CA HIS A 72 14.10 -14.21 -4.86
C HIS A 72 15.32 -13.83 -5.69
N TYR A 73 15.16 -12.99 -6.72
CA TYR A 73 16.21 -12.74 -7.72
C TYR A 73 16.70 -11.29 -7.77
N GLY A 74 16.04 -10.37 -7.08
CA GLY A 74 16.34 -8.94 -7.10
C GLY A 74 15.48 -8.15 -8.11
N PRO A 75 15.27 -6.84 -7.87
CA PRO A 75 14.42 -5.96 -8.69
C PRO A 75 14.81 -5.88 -10.17
N TRP A 76 16.09 -6.10 -10.50
CA TRP A 76 16.63 -5.97 -11.88
C TRP A 76 16.78 -7.29 -12.63
N SER A 77 16.36 -8.40 -12.02
CA SER A 77 16.51 -9.75 -12.56
C SER A 77 15.68 -10.02 -13.82
N GLU A 78 16.12 -10.98 -14.63
CA GLU A 78 15.37 -11.43 -15.81
C GLU A 78 14.07 -12.14 -15.42
N GLN A 79 14.04 -12.81 -14.27
CA GLN A 79 12.87 -13.49 -13.72
C GLN A 79 11.76 -12.48 -13.41
N ARG A 80 12.10 -11.40 -12.70
CA ARG A 80 11.16 -10.30 -12.40
C ARG A 80 10.72 -9.59 -13.66
N LYS A 81 11.63 -9.35 -14.63
CA LYS A 81 11.26 -8.80 -15.95
C LYS A 81 10.33 -9.74 -16.72
N SER A 82 10.50 -11.04 -16.61
CA SER A 82 9.63 -12.05 -17.22
C SER A 82 8.22 -11.99 -16.62
N ALA A 83 8.10 -11.94 -15.29
CA ALA A 83 6.81 -11.76 -14.62
C ALA A 83 6.12 -10.46 -15.05
N LEU A 84 6.86 -9.36 -15.20
CA LEU A 84 6.32 -8.09 -15.72
C LEU A 84 5.77 -8.23 -17.15
N LYS A 85 6.40 -9.02 -18.03
CA LYS A 85 5.89 -9.27 -19.39
C LYS A 85 4.56 -10.01 -19.37
N GLU A 86 4.35 -10.93 -18.45
CA GLU A 86 3.06 -11.63 -18.31
C GLU A 86 1.95 -10.70 -17.79
N VAL A 87 2.27 -9.75 -16.90
CA VAL A 87 1.33 -8.69 -16.52
C VAL A 87 0.98 -7.80 -17.72
N ASP A 88 1.97 -7.36 -18.49
CA ASP A 88 1.74 -6.55 -19.70
C ASP A 88 0.83 -7.27 -20.71
N LYS A 89 1.07 -8.56 -20.94
CA LYS A 89 0.22 -9.41 -21.78
C LYS A 89 -1.21 -9.53 -21.23
N ALA A 90 -1.38 -9.70 -19.92
CA ALA A 90 -2.69 -9.73 -19.29
C ALA A 90 -3.43 -8.40 -19.44
N MET A 91 -2.74 -7.26 -19.28
CA MET A 91 -3.31 -5.93 -19.49
C MET A 91 -3.69 -5.67 -20.95
N SER A 92 -2.86 -6.10 -21.91
CA SER A 92 -3.18 -6.02 -23.34
C SER A 92 -4.43 -6.84 -23.69
N ASN A 93 -4.54 -8.06 -23.14
CA ASN A 93 -5.73 -8.89 -23.28
C ASN A 93 -6.97 -8.25 -22.63
N MET A 94 -6.83 -7.66 -21.43
CA MET A 94 -7.91 -6.94 -20.75
C MET A 94 -8.48 -5.81 -21.63
N ILE A 95 -7.61 -5.00 -22.24
CA ILE A 95 -8.04 -3.90 -23.14
C ILE A 95 -8.80 -4.46 -24.35
N THR A 96 -8.35 -5.59 -24.90
CA THR A 96 -9.03 -6.27 -26.01
C THR A 96 -10.40 -6.79 -25.59
N GLN A 97 -10.50 -7.40 -24.41
CA GLN A 97 -11.77 -7.87 -23.85
C GLN A 97 -12.76 -6.75 -23.58
N ILE A 98 -12.31 -5.62 -23.02
CA ILE A 98 -13.14 -4.43 -22.78
C ILE A 98 -13.80 -3.98 -24.09
N LYS A 99 -13.02 -3.87 -25.18
CA LYS A 99 -13.54 -3.49 -26.51
C LYS A 99 -14.52 -4.54 -27.06
N ASN A 100 -14.15 -5.82 -27.03
CA ASN A 100 -14.97 -6.88 -27.59
C ASN A 100 -16.29 -7.09 -26.83
N LYS A 101 -16.31 -6.76 -25.54
CA LYS A 101 -17.51 -6.80 -24.68
C LYS A 101 -18.33 -5.50 -24.73
N GLY A 102 -17.88 -4.47 -25.47
CA GLY A 102 -18.57 -3.18 -25.58
C GLY A 102 -18.45 -2.28 -24.35
N LEU A 103 -17.51 -2.55 -23.44
CA LEU A 103 -17.37 -1.89 -22.13
C LEU A 103 -16.52 -0.61 -22.14
N GLN A 104 -16.00 -0.19 -23.29
CA GLN A 104 -15.04 0.91 -23.41
C GLN A 104 -15.54 2.27 -22.90
N HIS A 105 -16.85 2.43 -22.72
CA HIS A 105 -17.48 3.65 -22.21
C HIS A 105 -18.08 3.47 -20.81
N ASP A 106 -17.97 2.28 -20.23
CA ASP A 106 -18.67 1.91 -18.99
C ASP A 106 -17.71 1.47 -17.87
N VAL A 107 -16.46 1.11 -18.20
CA VAL A 107 -15.48 0.60 -17.23
C VAL A 107 -14.31 1.54 -17.03
N ASN A 108 -14.06 1.88 -15.77
CA ASN A 108 -12.82 2.49 -15.30
C ASN A 108 -11.91 1.43 -14.68
N VAL A 109 -10.62 1.49 -14.99
CA VAL A 109 -9.57 0.60 -14.50
C VAL A 109 -8.54 1.43 -13.75
N LEU A 110 -8.24 0.98 -12.52
CA LEU A 110 -7.13 1.47 -11.71
C LEU A 110 -6.10 0.35 -11.58
N LEU A 111 -4.85 0.63 -11.92
CA LEU A 111 -3.72 -0.26 -11.73
C LEU A 111 -2.68 0.44 -10.86
N PHE A 112 -2.40 -0.11 -9.69
CA PHE A 112 -1.44 0.45 -8.75
C PHE A 112 -0.73 -0.66 -7.98
N SER A 113 0.41 -0.34 -7.38
CA SER A 113 1.11 -1.25 -6.45
C SER A 113 1.11 -0.69 -5.03
N ASP A 114 1.28 -1.59 -4.08
CA ASP A 114 1.47 -1.33 -2.66
C ASP A 114 2.83 -0.67 -2.36
N HIS A 115 3.91 -1.14 -3.00
CA HIS A 115 5.26 -0.59 -2.83
C HIS A 115 6.14 -0.83 -4.07
N GLY A 116 7.40 -0.40 -3.96
CA GLY A 116 8.50 -0.80 -4.84
C GLY A 116 9.40 -1.87 -4.21
N MET A 117 10.66 -1.96 -4.63
CA MET A 117 11.62 -3.01 -4.25
C MET A 117 13.04 -2.51 -4.46
N THR A 118 13.95 -2.78 -3.52
CA THR A 118 15.40 -2.50 -3.67
C THR A 118 16.21 -3.77 -3.49
N ASP A 119 17.44 -3.79 -4.03
CA ASP A 119 18.41 -4.85 -3.78
C ASP A 119 18.85 -4.88 -2.30
N ILE A 120 19.17 -6.08 -1.81
CA ILE A 120 19.76 -6.34 -0.49
C ILE A 120 20.98 -7.27 -0.61
N SER A 121 21.90 -7.19 0.35
CA SER A 121 23.00 -8.16 0.49
C SER A 121 23.03 -8.72 1.90
N TRP A 122 22.66 -10.00 2.04
CA TRP A 122 22.77 -10.74 3.31
C TRP A 122 24.21 -11.11 3.68
N THR A 123 25.17 -10.83 2.81
CA THR A 123 26.60 -11.04 3.08
C THR A 123 27.23 -9.78 3.66
N ASP A 124 26.90 -8.61 3.09
CA ASP A 124 27.66 -7.37 3.31
C ASP A 124 26.89 -6.32 4.12
N LYS A 125 25.55 -6.26 3.99
CA LYS A 125 24.72 -5.17 4.56
C LYS A 125 23.72 -5.71 5.58
N VAL A 126 24.22 -6.39 6.61
CA VAL A 126 23.40 -6.99 7.67
C VAL A 126 23.77 -6.41 9.04
N ILE A 127 22.74 -5.98 9.77
CA ILE A 127 22.86 -5.54 11.16
C ILE A 127 22.39 -6.68 12.06
N GLU A 128 23.33 -7.34 12.73
CA GLU A 128 23.03 -8.42 13.70
C GLU A 128 22.87 -7.85 15.12
N LEU A 129 21.63 -7.78 15.61
CA LEU A 129 21.32 -7.22 16.93
C LEU A 129 22.06 -7.96 18.07
N LYS A 130 22.30 -9.28 17.94
CA LYS A 130 23.05 -10.06 18.94
C LYS A 130 24.47 -9.55 19.19
N ASN A 131 25.05 -8.78 18.27
CA ASN A 131 26.41 -8.23 18.40
C ASN A 131 26.42 -6.94 19.24
N TYR A 132 25.27 -6.30 19.46
CA TYR A 132 25.16 -5.01 20.13
C TYR A 132 24.42 -5.09 21.47
N ILE A 133 23.44 -6.00 21.57
CA ILE A 133 22.61 -6.17 22.78
C ILE A 133 22.52 -7.63 23.18
N ASN A 134 22.25 -7.89 24.45
CA ASN A 134 21.91 -9.23 24.90
C ASN A 134 20.45 -9.52 24.54
N MET A 135 20.21 -10.48 23.66
CA MET A 135 18.84 -10.81 23.23
C MET A 135 17.95 -11.33 24.37
N SER A 136 18.52 -11.84 25.48
CA SER A 136 17.74 -12.21 26.66
C SER A 136 17.12 -11.01 27.39
N ASP A 137 17.62 -9.80 27.14
CA ASP A 137 17.10 -8.54 27.70
C ASP A 137 15.94 -7.98 26.85
N THR A 138 15.45 -8.76 25.88
CA THR A 138 14.31 -8.42 25.02
C THR A 138 13.13 -9.36 25.31
N ILE A 139 11.94 -8.78 25.52
CA ILE A 139 10.70 -9.54 25.70
C ILE A 139 10.24 -10.10 24.34
N GLN A 140 10.34 -9.26 23.31
CA GLN A 140 9.88 -9.60 21.98
C GLN A 140 10.61 -8.81 20.90
N MET A 141 10.97 -9.51 19.83
CA MET A 141 11.34 -8.94 18.55
C MET A 141 10.30 -9.39 17.52
N LYS A 142 9.80 -8.45 16.72
CA LYS A 142 8.93 -8.74 15.58
C LYS A 142 9.61 -8.31 14.29
N ASP A 143 9.50 -9.20 13.32
CA ASP A 143 10.02 -9.07 11.97
C ASP A 143 11.56 -9.13 11.87
N ARG A 144 12.05 -9.06 10.62
CA ARG A 144 13.44 -8.86 10.22
C ARG A 144 13.46 -8.06 8.92
N GLY A 145 14.53 -7.31 8.68
CA GLY A 145 14.71 -6.53 7.46
C GLY A 145 14.73 -5.03 7.71
N PRO A 146 14.03 -4.22 6.90
CA PRO A 146 14.14 -2.75 6.97
C PRO A 146 13.56 -2.14 8.23
N VAL A 147 12.50 -2.73 8.77
CA VAL A 147 11.83 -2.24 9.97
C VAL A 147 11.69 -3.39 10.95
N VAL A 148 12.21 -3.20 12.17
CA VAL A 148 12.08 -4.18 13.25
C VAL A 148 11.40 -3.51 14.44
N SER A 149 10.43 -4.22 15.01
CA SER A 149 9.75 -3.79 16.22
C SER A 149 10.32 -4.54 17.43
N LEU A 150 10.80 -3.80 18.43
CA LEU A 150 11.50 -4.35 19.58
C LEU A 150 10.86 -3.91 20.90
N TRP A 151 10.60 -4.87 21.77
CA TRP A 151 10.13 -4.69 23.14
C TRP A 151 11.24 -5.12 24.11
N PRO A 152 12.06 -4.19 24.61
CA PRO A 152 12.99 -4.45 25.70
C PRO A 152 12.28 -4.86 26.99
N VAL A 153 13.00 -5.56 27.86
CA VAL A 153 12.66 -5.58 29.30
C VAL A 153 12.69 -4.14 29.82
N PRO A 154 11.70 -3.67 30.62
CA PRO A 154 11.56 -2.25 30.98
C PRO A 154 12.83 -1.63 31.60
N GLU A 155 13.51 -2.37 32.49
CA GLU A 155 14.73 -1.92 33.16
C GLU A 155 15.93 -1.81 32.20
N LYS A 156 15.84 -2.45 31.03
CA LYS A 156 16.88 -2.52 30.00
C LYS A 156 16.63 -1.58 28.83
N HIS A 157 15.45 -0.95 28.77
CA HIS A 157 15.05 -0.09 27.65
C HIS A 157 16.09 0.98 27.34
N THR A 158 16.50 1.78 28.34
CA THR A 158 17.47 2.87 28.13
C THR A 158 18.84 2.36 27.69
N GLU A 159 19.31 1.25 28.29
CA GLU A 159 20.58 0.63 27.93
C GLU A 159 20.58 0.15 26.46
N ILE A 160 19.53 -0.59 26.09
CA ILE A 160 19.34 -1.12 24.73
C ILE A 160 19.20 0.03 23.73
N TYR A 161 18.38 1.04 24.03
CA TYR A 161 18.22 2.20 23.16
C TYR A 161 19.55 2.89 22.87
N GLN A 162 20.37 3.17 23.89
CA GLN A 162 21.66 3.85 23.70
C GLN A 162 22.66 3.00 22.91
N LYS A 163 22.72 1.68 23.18
CA LYS A 163 23.58 0.75 22.44
C LYS A 163 23.20 0.69 20.96
N LEU A 164 21.90 0.53 20.67
CA LEU A 164 21.43 0.42 19.29
C LEU A 164 21.50 1.75 18.53
N LYS A 165 21.31 2.88 19.21
CA LYS A 165 21.42 4.21 18.59
C LYS A 165 22.83 4.53 18.07
N ALA A 166 23.86 3.88 18.63
CA ALA A 166 25.24 4.02 18.18
C ALA A 166 25.59 3.13 16.97
N VAL A 167 24.67 2.26 16.54
CA VAL A 167 24.90 1.37 15.40
C VAL A 167 24.68 2.14 14.11
N GLU A 168 25.66 2.10 13.21
CA GLU A 168 25.56 2.73 11.90
C GLU A 168 24.50 2.05 11.01
N HIS A 169 24.00 2.78 10.02
CA HIS A 169 23.07 2.30 9.01
C HIS A 169 21.67 1.88 9.49
N MET A 170 21.32 2.24 10.72
CA MET A 170 19.93 2.22 11.17
C MET A 170 19.63 3.39 12.11
N ASN A 171 18.37 3.81 12.08
CA ASN A 171 17.81 4.70 13.07
C ASN A 171 17.02 3.90 14.11
N VAL A 172 17.10 4.32 15.37
CA VAL A 172 16.35 3.73 16.48
C VAL A 172 15.49 4.80 17.11
N TYR A 173 14.17 4.57 17.10
CA TYR A 173 13.20 5.53 17.60
C TYR A 173 12.49 4.99 18.83
N ASN A 174 12.45 5.80 19.89
CA ASN A 174 11.34 5.67 20.83
C ASN A 174 10.05 6.13 20.15
N ILE A 175 8.90 5.70 20.66
CA ILE A 175 7.58 6.08 20.11
C ILE A 175 7.47 7.59 19.82
N GLN A 176 7.91 8.44 20.75
CA GLN A 176 7.80 9.90 20.61
C GLN A 176 8.71 10.49 19.53
N ASP A 177 9.83 9.81 19.26
CA ASP A 177 10.89 10.24 18.34
C ASP A 177 10.62 9.78 16.90
N ILE A 178 9.66 8.87 16.69
CA ILE A 178 9.28 8.40 15.36
C ILE A 178 8.82 9.60 14.50
N PRO A 179 9.37 9.77 13.28
CA PRO A 179 9.04 10.89 12.41
C PRO A 179 7.53 11.06 12.20
N GLU A 180 7.01 12.29 12.39
CA GLU A 180 5.56 12.56 12.25
C GLU A 180 5.05 12.21 10.84
N ARG A 181 5.89 12.40 9.81
CA ARG A 181 5.56 12.10 8.41
C ARG A 181 5.25 10.62 8.14
N PHE A 182 5.68 9.70 9.02
CA PHE A 182 5.32 8.29 8.90
C PHE A 182 3.87 8.01 9.30
N PHE A 183 3.24 8.92 10.07
CA PHE A 183 1.91 8.70 10.66
C PHE A 183 1.79 7.39 11.45
N TYR A 184 2.90 6.90 12.00
CA TYR A 184 3.00 5.57 12.60
C TYR A 184 2.82 5.57 14.12
N LYS A 185 3.41 6.55 14.84
CA LYS A 185 3.57 6.51 16.31
C LYS A 185 2.30 6.49 17.16
N LYS A 186 1.14 6.80 16.58
CA LYS A 186 -0.17 6.76 17.27
C LYS A 186 -0.86 5.40 17.12
N GLY A 187 -0.26 4.45 16.41
CA GLY A 187 -0.81 3.11 16.20
C GLY A 187 -0.85 2.28 17.49
N LYS A 188 -1.88 1.43 17.61
CA LYS A 188 -2.09 0.55 18.77
C LYS A 188 -0.94 -0.46 18.99
N PHE A 189 -0.24 -0.83 17.92
CA PHE A 189 0.76 -1.89 17.92
C PHE A 189 2.19 -1.37 17.74
N VAL A 190 2.41 -0.07 17.90
CA VAL A 190 3.75 0.52 17.84
C VAL A 190 4.60 -0.01 18.99
N SER A 191 5.80 -0.47 18.68
CA SER A 191 6.76 -0.99 19.64
C SER A 191 7.43 0.13 20.45
N PRO A 192 7.90 -0.14 21.68
CA PRO A 192 8.70 0.81 22.47
C PRO A 192 9.91 1.32 21.70
N LEU A 193 10.57 0.44 20.94
CA LEU A 193 11.65 0.76 20.02
C LEU A 193 11.31 0.29 18.60
N THR A 194 11.25 1.25 17.67
CA THR A 194 11.16 0.97 16.23
C THR A 194 12.52 1.20 15.60
N LEU A 195 13.09 0.17 15.00
CA LEU A 195 14.36 0.22 14.29
C LEU A 195 14.08 0.34 12.80
N VAL A 196 14.75 1.26 12.11
CA VAL A 196 14.57 1.52 10.68
C VAL A 196 15.94 1.55 10.01
N ALA A 197 16.21 0.58 9.15
CA ALA A 197 17.45 0.46 8.40
C ALA A 197 17.53 1.49 7.26
N GLU A 198 18.75 1.89 6.90
CA GLU A 198 19.01 2.58 5.65
C GLU A 198 18.77 1.67 4.43
N GLU A 199 18.54 2.25 3.26
CA GLU A 199 18.25 1.51 2.03
C GLU A 199 19.28 0.40 1.73
N GLY A 200 18.79 -0.83 1.53
CA GLY A 200 19.60 -2.02 1.27
C GLY A 200 20.24 -2.67 2.50
N TRP A 201 20.12 -2.07 3.69
CA TRP A 201 20.53 -2.68 4.95
C TRP A 201 19.44 -3.54 5.58
N PHE A 202 19.84 -4.65 6.19
CA PHE A 202 18.90 -5.66 6.66
C PHE A 202 19.13 -5.97 8.14
N ILE A 203 18.14 -5.70 9.00
CA ILE A 203 18.24 -5.92 10.45
C ILE A 203 17.78 -7.34 10.79
N VAL A 204 18.58 -8.07 11.55
CA VAL A 204 18.27 -9.42 12.05
C VAL A 204 18.69 -9.56 13.49
N GLU A 205 18.11 -10.52 14.20
CA GLU A 205 18.69 -10.98 15.46
C GLU A 205 20.10 -11.54 15.21
N SER A 206 20.21 -12.44 14.23
CA SER A 206 21.47 -13.04 13.79
C SER A 206 21.39 -13.51 12.35
N ARG A 207 22.50 -13.39 11.62
CA ARG A 207 22.68 -13.89 10.26
C ARG A 207 22.56 -15.41 10.18
N ASP A 208 22.87 -16.14 11.25
CA ASP A 208 22.72 -17.61 11.28
C ASP A 208 21.25 -18.08 11.16
N LYS A 209 20.29 -17.17 11.42
CA LYS A 209 18.85 -17.42 11.25
C LYS A 209 18.32 -17.00 9.86
N LEU A 210 19.17 -16.42 9.02
CA LEU A 210 18.80 -16.13 7.63
C LEU A 210 18.91 -17.41 6.81
N PRO A 211 17.93 -17.69 5.95
CA PRO A 211 17.97 -18.90 5.15
C PRO A 211 18.90 -18.71 3.94
N PHE A 212 19.82 -19.65 3.74
CA PHE A 212 20.71 -19.67 2.59
C PHE A 212 20.54 -20.99 1.83
N TRP A 213 20.69 -20.95 0.50
CA TRP A 213 20.76 -22.15 -0.32
C TRP A 213 22.12 -22.82 -0.07
N GLU A 214 22.09 -24.09 0.33
CA GLU A 214 23.28 -24.93 0.41
C GLU A 214 23.32 -25.79 -0.86
N ASN A 215 23.99 -25.28 -1.90
CA ASN A 215 24.10 -25.96 -3.20
C ASN A 215 25.28 -26.94 -3.27
N GLY A 216 25.88 -27.31 -2.13
CA GLY A 216 27.01 -28.24 -2.06
C GLY A 216 28.34 -27.71 -2.61
N THR A 217 28.39 -26.48 -3.13
CA THR A 217 29.61 -25.88 -3.71
C THR A 217 30.47 -25.12 -2.68
N GLY A 218 30.03 -25.07 -1.43
CA GLY A 218 30.65 -24.28 -0.35
C GLY A 218 30.33 -22.78 -0.40
N LYS A 219 29.68 -22.28 -1.46
CA LYS A 219 29.13 -20.92 -1.52
C LYS A 219 27.69 -20.94 -1.03
N ARG A 220 27.41 -20.17 0.03
CA ARG A 220 26.05 -19.90 0.48
C ARG A 220 25.44 -18.83 -0.42
N GLU A 221 24.36 -19.16 -1.11
CA GLU A 221 23.58 -18.19 -1.88
C GLU A 221 22.39 -17.73 -1.05
N ALA A 222 22.16 -16.42 -0.97
CA ALA A 222 21.02 -15.89 -0.21
C ALA A 222 19.71 -16.35 -0.85
N TRP A 223 18.72 -16.71 -0.03
CA TRP A 223 17.35 -16.99 -0.54
C TRP A 223 16.65 -15.75 -1.07
N GLN A 224 17.12 -14.57 -0.69
CA GLN A 224 16.49 -13.29 -1.00
C GLN A 224 17.57 -12.31 -1.45
N ASN A 225 17.26 -11.58 -2.51
CA ASN A 225 18.12 -10.60 -3.16
C ASN A 225 17.44 -9.23 -3.30
N GLY A 226 16.11 -9.17 -3.17
CA GLY A 226 15.35 -7.93 -3.05
C GLY A 226 14.56 -7.85 -1.75
N TRP A 227 14.32 -6.63 -1.26
CA TRP A 227 13.40 -6.39 -0.15
C TRP A 227 12.74 -5.01 -0.22
N HIS A 228 11.68 -4.82 0.57
CA HIS A 228 10.90 -3.57 0.65
C HIS A 228 10.47 -3.27 2.09
N GLY A 229 9.86 -2.10 2.31
CA GLY A 229 9.43 -1.64 3.64
C GLY A 229 10.38 -0.63 4.29
N TYR A 230 11.41 -0.18 3.56
CA TYR A 230 12.23 0.97 3.94
C TYR A 230 11.40 2.27 3.94
N ASP A 231 12.07 3.38 4.23
CA ASP A 231 11.48 4.70 4.21
C ASP A 231 10.70 4.99 2.92
N ASN A 232 9.43 5.40 3.07
CA ASN A 232 8.51 5.60 1.96
C ASN A 232 8.85 6.82 1.06
N GLU A 233 9.84 7.64 1.42
CA GLU A 233 10.33 8.71 0.57
C GLU A 233 11.45 8.28 -0.40
N LEU A 234 12.05 7.10 -0.17
CA LEU A 234 13.01 6.50 -1.09
C LEU A 234 12.38 6.24 -2.45
N MET A 235 13.15 6.47 -3.51
CA MET A 235 12.67 6.29 -4.88
C MET A 235 12.31 4.83 -5.15
N GLU A 236 13.15 3.88 -4.72
CA GLU A 236 12.92 2.45 -4.94
C GLU A 236 11.71 1.91 -4.17
N MET A 237 11.21 2.62 -3.14
CA MET A 237 10.02 2.24 -2.39
C MET A 237 8.70 2.73 -2.99
N ARG A 238 8.76 3.56 -4.05
CA ARG A 238 7.54 4.09 -4.67
C ARG A 238 6.86 3.02 -5.52
N GLY A 239 5.55 2.91 -5.36
CA GLY A 239 4.70 2.11 -6.25
C GLY A 239 4.34 2.83 -7.55
N ILE A 240 3.61 2.11 -8.41
CA ILE A 240 3.03 2.66 -9.65
C ILE A 240 1.57 3.08 -9.45
N PHE A 241 1.09 3.98 -10.30
CA PHE A 241 -0.33 4.28 -10.45
C PHE A 241 -0.64 4.60 -11.92
N LEU A 242 -1.57 3.86 -12.50
CA LEU A 242 -2.06 3.99 -13.85
C LEU A 242 -3.60 3.93 -13.81
N ALA A 243 -4.24 4.75 -14.63
CA ALA A 243 -5.69 4.80 -14.70
C ALA A 243 -6.15 4.87 -16.16
N TYR A 244 -7.21 4.15 -16.48
CA TYR A 244 -7.80 4.08 -17.81
C TYR A 244 -9.32 4.04 -17.69
N GLY A 245 -10.04 4.76 -18.55
CA GLY A 245 -11.50 4.69 -18.57
C GLY A 245 -12.19 5.98 -19.01
N PRO A 246 -13.52 5.96 -19.11
CA PRO A 246 -14.32 7.09 -19.55
C PRO A 246 -14.20 8.30 -18.63
N ASP A 247 -14.01 8.12 -17.32
CA ASP A 247 -13.99 9.22 -16.35
C ASP A 247 -12.61 9.85 -16.14
N PHE A 248 -11.56 9.20 -16.63
CA PHE A 248 -10.20 9.72 -16.57
C PHE A 248 -9.86 10.61 -17.76
N ARG A 249 -9.05 11.65 -17.52
CA ARG A 249 -8.46 12.45 -18.60
C ARG A 249 -7.47 11.61 -19.38
N SER A 250 -7.57 11.64 -20.70
CA SER A 250 -6.61 10.98 -21.59
C SER A 250 -5.33 11.81 -21.72
N ASN A 251 -4.19 11.14 -21.93
CA ASN A 251 -2.87 11.78 -22.09
C ASN A 251 -2.50 12.72 -20.93
N TYR A 252 -2.95 12.39 -19.71
CA TYR A 252 -2.68 13.17 -18.52
C TYR A 252 -1.62 12.48 -17.66
N ARG A 253 -0.61 13.24 -17.22
CA ARG A 253 0.40 12.78 -16.26
C ARG A 253 0.22 13.52 -14.94
N ALA A 254 -0.23 12.80 -13.93
CA ALA A 254 -0.39 13.37 -12.59
C ALA A 254 0.98 13.64 -11.92
N PRO A 255 1.07 14.64 -11.02
CA PRO A 255 2.16 14.67 -10.04
C PRO A 255 2.08 13.46 -9.10
N PRO A 256 3.13 13.16 -8.29
CA PRO A 256 3.08 12.08 -7.33
C PRO A 256 1.90 12.19 -6.37
N ILE A 257 1.18 11.08 -6.17
CA ILE A 257 0.09 10.93 -5.21
C ILE A 257 0.54 10.03 -4.06
N ARG A 258 -0.25 9.96 -2.98
CA ARG A 258 -0.06 8.99 -1.90
C ARG A 258 -1.05 7.84 -2.08
N SER A 259 -0.70 6.63 -1.67
CA SER A 259 -1.58 5.45 -1.75
C SER A 259 -2.93 5.68 -1.05
N VAL A 260 -2.93 6.42 0.06
CA VAL A 260 -4.16 6.83 0.79
C VAL A 260 -5.13 7.68 -0.04
N ASP A 261 -4.66 8.31 -1.12
CA ASP A 261 -5.51 9.13 -1.99
C ASP A 261 -6.38 8.27 -2.92
N VAL A 262 -5.94 7.04 -3.21
CA VAL A 262 -6.61 6.11 -4.14
C VAL A 262 -8.02 5.77 -3.66
N TYR A 263 -8.24 5.70 -2.34
CA TYR A 263 -9.58 5.51 -1.77
C TYR A 263 -10.58 6.56 -2.24
N ASN A 264 -10.20 7.84 -2.26
CA ASN A 264 -11.09 8.92 -2.70
C ASN A 264 -11.38 8.83 -4.21
N VAL A 265 -10.39 8.39 -5.01
CA VAL A 265 -10.61 8.13 -6.45
C VAL A 265 -11.62 7.00 -6.64
N MET A 266 -11.44 5.87 -5.95
CA MET A 266 -12.36 4.74 -6.00
C MET A 266 -13.78 5.15 -5.59
N CYS A 267 -13.92 5.90 -4.49
CA CYS A 267 -15.23 6.39 -4.05
C CYS A 267 -15.88 7.33 -5.08
N SER A 268 -15.12 8.24 -5.67
CA SER A 268 -15.62 9.16 -6.69
C SER A 268 -16.12 8.42 -7.93
N LEU A 269 -15.37 7.43 -8.42
CA LEU A 269 -15.76 6.63 -9.59
C LEU A 269 -17.01 5.79 -9.32
N ALA A 270 -17.10 5.22 -8.11
CA ALA A 270 -18.25 4.44 -7.68
C ALA A 270 -19.48 5.30 -7.31
N GLY A 271 -19.38 6.63 -7.33
CA GLY A 271 -20.47 7.52 -6.94
C GLY A 271 -20.84 7.43 -5.45
N VAL A 272 -19.91 6.99 -4.60
CA VAL A 272 -20.14 6.82 -3.16
C VAL A 272 -19.48 7.91 -2.33
N GLN A 273 -20.13 8.29 -1.24
CA GLN A 273 -19.54 9.25 -0.29
C GLN A 273 -18.39 8.59 0.47
N PRO A 274 -17.15 9.12 0.38
CA PRO A 274 -16.02 8.58 1.11
C PRO A 274 -16.23 8.72 2.61
N GLN A 275 -15.87 7.68 3.38
CA GLN A 275 -15.81 7.76 4.83
C GLN A 275 -14.57 8.58 5.26
N PRO A 276 -14.51 9.07 6.52
CA PRO A 276 -13.34 9.79 7.03
C PRO A 276 -12.05 9.00 6.77
N ASN A 277 -11.10 9.62 6.07
CA ASN A 277 -9.83 9.04 5.67
C ASN A 277 -8.74 10.12 5.60
N ASN A 278 -7.48 9.71 5.39
CA ASN A 278 -6.33 10.61 5.34
C ASN A 278 -5.88 10.99 3.92
N GLY A 279 -6.59 10.55 2.89
CA GLY A 279 -6.33 10.94 1.50
C GLY A 279 -6.71 12.41 1.27
N SER A 280 -6.03 13.07 0.33
CA SER A 280 -6.31 14.45 -0.04
C SER A 280 -6.83 14.53 -1.48
N TRP A 281 -8.08 14.96 -1.62
CA TRP A 281 -8.76 15.08 -2.91
C TRP A 281 -8.01 15.97 -3.91
N SER A 282 -7.45 17.09 -3.44
CA SER A 282 -6.70 18.04 -4.27
C SER A 282 -5.48 17.45 -4.98
N ARG A 283 -4.93 16.31 -4.50
CA ARG A 283 -3.83 15.61 -5.18
C ARG A 283 -4.30 14.80 -6.38
N VAL A 284 -5.58 14.41 -6.42
CA VAL A 284 -6.09 13.47 -7.41
C VAL A 284 -7.15 14.05 -8.34
N GLU A 285 -7.89 15.08 -7.93
CA GLU A 285 -9.05 15.58 -8.68
C GLU A 285 -8.77 15.93 -10.14
N CYS A 286 -7.57 16.44 -10.43
CA CYS A 286 -7.17 16.83 -11.79
C CYS A 286 -7.02 15.66 -12.76
N MET A 287 -6.95 14.40 -12.29
CA MET A 287 -6.87 13.23 -13.18
C MET A 287 -8.23 12.84 -13.76
N LEU A 288 -9.32 13.27 -13.12
CA LEU A 288 -10.68 12.99 -13.58
C LEU A 288 -11.14 14.07 -14.55
N LYS A 289 -12.00 13.68 -15.49
CA LYS A 289 -12.73 14.64 -16.31
C LYS A 289 -13.66 15.43 -15.39
N ASN A 290 -13.84 16.71 -15.67
CA ASN A 290 -14.87 17.53 -15.00
C ASN A 290 -16.26 17.11 -15.52
N THR A 291 -16.64 15.86 -15.32
CA THR A 291 -18.04 15.45 -15.35
C THR A 291 -18.56 15.82 -13.98
N ALA A 292 -19.25 16.95 -13.90
CA ALA A 292 -19.97 17.35 -12.70
C ALA A 292 -20.84 16.17 -12.25
N VAL A 293 -20.35 15.41 -11.26
CA VAL A 293 -21.23 14.55 -10.48
C VAL A 293 -22.21 15.53 -9.86
N ARG A 294 -23.48 15.41 -10.25
CA ARG A 294 -24.60 16.11 -9.63
C ARG A 294 -24.63 15.71 -8.17
N VAL A 295 -23.84 16.38 -7.34
CA VAL A 295 -24.05 16.42 -5.90
C VAL A 295 -25.41 17.13 -5.75
N PRO A 296 -26.44 16.49 -5.16
CA PRO A 296 -27.62 17.23 -4.77
C PRO A 296 -27.14 18.31 -3.81
N LEU A 297 -27.32 19.58 -4.17
CA LEU A 297 -27.07 20.70 -3.26
C LEU A 297 -27.81 20.40 -1.96
N CYS A 298 -27.06 20.02 -0.92
CA CYS A 298 -27.57 20.05 0.43
C CYS A 298 -27.85 21.52 0.69
N THR A 299 -29.14 21.85 0.83
CA THR A 299 -29.64 23.20 1.07
C THR A 299 -28.79 23.87 2.14
N GLN A 300 -28.04 24.91 1.76
CA GLN A 300 -27.35 25.75 2.73
C GLN A 300 -28.41 26.33 3.66
N SER A 301 -28.33 25.92 4.93
CA SER A 301 -29.03 26.60 6.01
C SER A 301 -28.56 28.04 6.02
N SER A 302 -29.49 28.96 5.78
CA SER A 302 -29.25 30.39 5.69
C SER A 302 -28.58 30.90 6.97
N CYS A 303 -27.29 31.21 6.91
CA CYS A 303 -26.66 32.08 7.90
C CYS A 303 -27.28 33.47 7.76
N VAL A 304 -28.18 33.81 8.69
CA VAL A 304 -28.71 35.16 8.85
C VAL A 304 -27.54 36.06 9.30
N LEU A 305 -27.04 36.86 8.37
CA LEU A 305 -26.18 38.01 8.63
C LEU A 305 -27.00 39.06 9.38
N ALA A 306 -26.81 39.16 10.69
CA ALA A 306 -27.28 40.30 11.47
C ALA A 306 -26.38 41.51 11.20
N LEU A 307 -26.80 42.37 10.27
CA LEU A 307 -26.27 43.71 10.07
C LEU A 307 -26.70 44.59 11.25
N THR A 308 -25.77 44.88 12.15
CA THR A 308 -25.93 45.93 13.17
C THR A 308 -25.74 47.30 12.52
N LEU A 309 -26.85 47.94 12.19
CA LEU A 309 -26.90 49.35 11.77
C LEU A 309 -26.85 50.23 13.01
N LEU A 310 -25.65 50.76 13.31
CA LEU A 310 -25.47 51.89 14.20
C LEU A 310 -25.95 53.16 13.48
N LEU A 311 -27.12 53.66 13.88
CA LEU A 311 -27.50 55.05 13.65
C LEU A 311 -27.74 55.73 15.00
N LEU A 312 -26.78 56.59 15.33
CA LEU A 312 -26.88 57.66 16.31
C LEU A 312 -27.96 58.69 15.88
N PHE A 313 -28.25 59.63 16.79
CA PHE A 313 -29.23 60.73 16.76
C PHE A 313 -30.60 60.37 17.40
N TRP A 314 -31.09 61.00 18.47
CA TRP A 314 -30.72 62.18 19.28
C TRP A 314 -31.63 62.21 20.52
N LEU A 315 -31.16 62.73 21.68
CA LEU A 315 -31.83 63.77 22.50
C LEU A 315 -31.15 63.94 23.87
N LEU A 316 -30.84 65.22 24.17
CA LEU A 316 -30.15 65.84 25.32
C LEU A 316 -28.62 65.93 25.19
#